data_AF-A0A5N7BN73-F1
#
_entry.id   AF-A0A5N7BN73-F1
#
_cell.length_a   1.000
_cell.length_b   1.000
_cell.length_c   1.000
_cell.angle_alpha   90.00
_cell.angle_beta   90.00
_cell.angle_gamma   90.00
#
_symmetry.space_group_name_H-M   'P 1'
#
loop_
_entity.id
_entity.type
_entity.pdbx_description
1 polymer ?
#
loop_
_entity_poly.entity_id
_entity_poly.type
_entity_poly.pdbx_seq_one_letter_code
_entity_poly.pdbx_strand_id
1 'polypeptide(L)'
;MDLLHHIYSLLLDGEIHIAPINNPQRVLDLGTGTGIWAVDFADQYASSEVIGNDLSPIQPKWVPPNCQFEIDDFESEWSYAHPFDYIHGRELAGSINDFSRLCKQAYSHLGPGGFFEMQSFTVDIFSDDGSIEKAPYTKQLVALLQEASAKFGKPMNSLDTWPTAMKDAGFTDVVCKIVKAPASPWAKDSKQKEIGRFFQVHQVHSVPAYTNALLSRVLGWNRTEIDILNMHVLQELKNLEVHQYGKLYLIYGRKAL
;
A
#
# COMPACT_ATOMS: atom_id res chain seq x y z
N MET A 1 1.52 10.86 1.11
CA MET A 1 0.38 10.20 0.44
C MET A 1 0.30 10.61 -1.02
N ASP A 2 0.23 11.90 -1.35
CA ASP A 2 0.08 12.39 -2.73
C ASP A 2 1.19 11.92 -3.68
N LEU A 3 2.45 12.01 -3.23
CA LEU A 3 3.59 11.54 -4.02
C LEU A 3 3.56 10.03 -4.26
N LEU A 4 3.12 9.25 -3.27
CA LEU A 4 2.97 7.80 -3.42
C LEU A 4 1.82 7.48 -4.38
N HIS A 5 0.70 8.20 -4.26
CA HIS A 5 -0.42 8.08 -5.20
C HIS A 5 0.03 8.36 -6.65
N HIS A 6 0.87 9.39 -6.88
CA HIS A 6 1.45 9.64 -8.20
C HIS A 6 2.38 8.51 -8.69
N ILE A 7 3.21 7.94 -7.81
CA ILE A 7 4.04 6.77 -8.15
C ILE A 7 3.16 5.58 -8.59
N TYR A 8 2.05 5.34 -7.90
CA TYR A 8 1.07 4.34 -8.28
C TYR A 8 0.46 4.61 -9.66
N SER A 9 0.04 5.85 -9.93
CA SER A 9 -0.46 6.26 -11.25
C SER A 9 0.56 5.99 -12.37
N LEU A 10 1.85 6.32 -12.15
CA LEU A 10 2.90 5.98 -13.11
C LEU A 10 3.06 4.46 -13.28
N LEU A 11 3.05 3.69 -12.20
CA LEU A 11 3.21 2.22 -12.25
C LEU A 11 2.02 1.52 -12.93
N LEU A 12 0.83 2.10 -12.82
CA LEU A 12 -0.43 1.58 -13.37
C LEU A 12 -0.85 2.24 -14.69
N ASP A 13 0.02 3.06 -15.30
CA ASP A 13 -0.27 3.73 -16.58
C ASP A 13 -1.51 4.64 -16.55
N GLY A 14 -1.76 5.27 -15.40
CA GLY A 14 -2.90 6.16 -15.17
C GLY A 14 -4.13 5.46 -14.58
N GLU A 15 -4.19 4.12 -14.64
CA GLU A 15 -5.24 3.34 -14.00
C GLU A 15 -5.12 3.38 -12.47
N ILE A 16 -6.24 3.21 -11.76
CA ILE A 16 -6.29 3.27 -10.29
C ILE A 16 -6.58 1.92 -9.63
N HIS A 17 -6.93 0.90 -10.42
CA HIS A 17 -7.19 -0.49 -10.03
C HIS A 17 -6.69 -1.45 -11.12
N ILE A 18 -6.51 -2.73 -10.79
CA ILE A 18 -6.21 -3.79 -11.76
C ILE A 18 -7.31 -4.86 -11.86
N ALA A 19 -8.27 -4.86 -10.93
CA ALA A 19 -9.47 -5.69 -11.02
C ALA A 19 -10.28 -5.28 -12.25
N PRO A 20 -10.80 -6.25 -13.03
CA PRO A 20 -11.60 -5.98 -14.22
C PRO A 20 -13.04 -5.60 -13.86
N ILE A 21 -13.21 -4.52 -13.09
CA ILE A 21 -14.52 -3.98 -12.73
C ILE A 21 -15.17 -3.32 -13.94
N ASN A 22 -16.51 -3.38 -14.01
CA ASN A 22 -17.29 -2.74 -15.07
C ASN A 22 -18.47 -1.99 -14.45
N ASN A 23 -18.40 -0.66 -14.43
CA ASN A 23 -19.43 0.23 -13.88
C ASN A 23 -19.92 -0.19 -12.47
N PRO A 24 -19.02 -0.29 -11.47
CA PRO A 24 -19.42 -0.59 -10.10
C PRO A 24 -20.39 0.49 -9.60
N GLN A 25 -21.43 0.11 -8.86
CA GLN A 25 -22.40 1.06 -8.31
C GLN A 25 -22.05 1.45 -6.87
N ARG A 26 -21.46 0.55 -6.09
CA ARG A 26 -21.10 0.82 -4.69
C ARG A 26 -19.68 0.38 -4.38
N VAL A 27 -18.85 1.30 -3.92
CA VAL A 27 -17.40 1.13 -3.75
C VAL A 27 -16.96 1.51 -2.34
N LEU A 28 -16.11 0.68 -1.73
CA LEU A 28 -15.49 0.93 -0.43
C LEU A 28 -13.97 1.04 -0.58
N ASP A 29 -13.39 2.14 -0.15
CA ASP A 29 -11.95 2.35 0.01
C ASP A 29 -11.56 2.23 1.49
N LEU A 30 -10.92 1.12 1.83
CA LEU A 30 -10.50 0.81 3.18
C LEU A 30 -9.27 1.63 3.57
N GLY A 31 -9.28 2.24 4.76
CA GLY A 31 -8.15 3.03 5.27
C GLY A 31 -7.70 4.09 4.28
N THR A 32 -8.66 4.90 3.80
CA THR A 32 -8.52 5.82 2.67
C THR A 32 -7.44 6.88 2.88
N GLY A 33 -6.98 7.10 4.11
CA GLY A 33 -5.95 8.07 4.46
C GLY A 33 -6.41 9.47 4.08
N THR A 34 -5.72 10.12 3.15
CA THR A 34 -6.11 11.47 2.69
C THR A 34 -7.37 11.48 1.83
N GLY A 35 -7.90 10.32 1.42
CA GLY A 35 -9.05 10.23 0.53
C GLY A 35 -8.71 10.35 -0.96
N ILE A 36 -7.44 10.52 -1.32
CA ILE A 36 -7.03 10.83 -2.70
C ILE A 36 -7.43 9.74 -3.70
N TRP A 37 -7.33 8.46 -3.31
CA TRP A 37 -7.78 7.37 -4.17
C TRP A 37 -9.29 7.37 -4.36
N ALA A 38 -10.06 7.52 -3.27
CA ALA A 38 -11.51 7.55 -3.32
C ALA A 38 -12.06 8.72 -4.15
N VAL A 39 -11.42 9.90 -4.04
CA VAL A 39 -11.76 11.08 -4.86
C VAL A 39 -11.50 10.83 -6.33
N ASP A 40 -10.29 10.36 -6.69
CA ASP A 40 -9.96 10.07 -8.10
C ASP A 40 -10.85 8.97 -8.68
N PHE A 41 -11.21 7.97 -7.88
CA PHE A 41 -12.17 6.93 -8.28
C PHE A 41 -13.55 7.52 -8.54
N ALA A 42 -14.05 8.36 -7.64
CA ALA A 42 -15.36 8.99 -7.76
C ALA A 42 -15.46 9.91 -8.99
N ASP A 43 -14.38 10.60 -9.34
CA ASP A 43 -14.29 11.42 -10.56
C ASP A 43 -14.30 10.57 -11.84
N GLN A 44 -13.61 9.41 -11.84
CA GLN A 44 -13.59 8.48 -12.97
C GLN A 44 -14.91 7.72 -13.16
N TYR A 45 -15.59 7.40 -12.06
CA TYR A 45 -16.83 6.63 -12.04
C TYR A 45 -17.97 7.45 -11.41
N ALA A 46 -18.43 8.47 -12.13
CA ALA A 46 -19.46 9.40 -11.66
C ALA A 46 -20.82 8.75 -11.30
N SER A 47 -21.06 7.50 -11.72
CA SER A 47 -22.24 6.70 -11.36
C SER A 47 -22.10 5.91 -10.05
N SER A 48 -20.88 5.74 -9.54
CA SER A 48 -20.61 4.97 -8.32
C SER A 48 -20.84 5.81 -7.07
N GLU A 49 -21.45 5.23 -6.04
CA GLU A 49 -21.32 5.67 -4.64
C GLU A 49 -19.96 5.18 -4.11
N VAL A 50 -19.08 6.10 -3.71
CA VAL A 50 -17.76 5.80 -3.16
C VAL A 50 -17.72 6.18 -1.68
N ILE A 51 -17.37 5.22 -0.83
CA ILE A 51 -17.20 5.40 0.61
C ILE A 51 -15.73 5.15 0.94
N GLY A 52 -15.07 6.10 1.58
CA GLY A 52 -13.74 5.90 2.16
C GLY A 52 -13.82 5.89 3.69
N ASN A 53 -13.26 4.87 4.35
CA ASN A 53 -13.17 4.87 5.81
C ASN A 53 -11.73 5.12 6.29
N ASP A 54 -11.59 5.83 7.41
CA ASP A 54 -10.31 5.96 8.10
C ASP A 54 -10.54 6.29 9.58
N LEU A 55 -9.60 5.91 10.45
CA LEU A 55 -9.65 6.29 11.87
C LEU A 55 -9.46 7.81 12.07
N SER A 56 -8.80 8.49 11.14
CA SER A 56 -8.43 9.90 11.23
C SER A 56 -9.27 10.75 10.28
N PRO A 57 -9.94 11.82 10.75
CA PRO A 57 -10.70 12.73 9.90
C PRO A 57 -9.80 13.77 9.21
N ILE A 58 -8.94 13.31 8.30
CA ILE A 58 -7.94 14.14 7.59
C ILE A 58 -8.29 14.40 6.12
N GLN A 59 -9.47 13.98 5.70
CA GLN A 59 -9.92 14.03 4.31
C GLN A 59 -10.42 15.45 3.93
N PRO A 60 -10.34 15.84 2.64
CA PRO A 60 -10.81 17.14 2.18
C PRO A 60 -12.33 17.28 2.36
N LYS A 61 -12.77 18.52 2.60
CA LYS A 61 -14.21 18.85 2.69
C LYS A 61 -14.88 18.98 1.32
N TRP A 62 -14.11 19.35 0.30
CA TRP A 62 -14.61 19.50 -1.07
C TRP A 62 -14.25 18.23 -1.84
N VAL A 63 -15.26 17.38 -2.05
CA VAL A 63 -15.14 16.11 -2.78
C VAL A 63 -16.27 15.98 -3.81
N PRO A 64 -16.14 15.05 -4.77
CA PRO A 64 -17.23 14.72 -5.69
C PRO A 64 -18.52 14.38 -4.92
N PRO A 65 -19.70 14.72 -5.47
CA PRO A 65 -20.98 14.53 -4.79
C PRO A 65 -21.33 13.06 -4.53
N ASN A 66 -20.62 12.14 -5.20
CA ASN A 66 -20.75 10.70 -5.08
C ASN A 66 -19.65 10.07 -4.20
N CYS A 67 -18.86 10.87 -3.49
CA CYS A 67 -17.81 10.43 -2.57
C CYS A 67 -18.10 10.90 -1.14
N GLN A 68 -18.02 9.99 -0.17
CA GLN A 68 -18.21 10.30 1.25
C GLN A 68 -17.16 9.60 2.12
N PHE A 69 -16.87 10.20 3.27
CA PHE A 69 -15.89 9.67 4.21
C PHE A 69 -16.51 9.38 5.58
N GLU A 70 -16.10 8.26 6.15
CA GLU A 70 -16.55 7.76 7.44
C GLU A 70 -15.36 7.65 8.40
N ILE A 71 -15.56 8.08 9.65
CA ILE A 71 -14.59 7.81 10.71
C ILE A 71 -14.92 6.43 11.25
N ASP A 72 -14.22 5.41 10.75
CA ASP A 72 -14.46 4.02 11.11
C ASP A 72 -13.17 3.19 11.03
N ASP A 73 -13.13 2.12 11.81
CA ASP A 73 -12.06 1.14 11.79
C ASP A 73 -12.42 0.01 10.82
N PHE A 74 -11.69 -0.11 9.71
CA PHE A 74 -11.91 -1.22 8.79
C PHE A 74 -11.65 -2.60 9.42
N GLU A 75 -10.92 -2.67 10.54
CA GLU A 75 -10.75 -3.91 11.31
C GLU A 75 -11.94 -4.21 12.22
N SER A 76 -12.88 -3.29 12.44
CA SER A 76 -14.12 -3.59 13.19
C SER A 76 -15.12 -4.39 12.35
N GLU A 77 -16.22 -4.83 12.97
CA GLU A 77 -17.32 -5.45 12.24
C GLU A 77 -18.05 -4.41 11.39
N TRP A 78 -18.18 -4.66 10.09
CA TRP A 78 -18.85 -3.72 9.20
C TRP A 78 -20.37 -3.81 9.32
N SER A 79 -21.03 -2.65 9.43
CA SER A 79 -22.47 -2.54 9.64
C SER A 79 -23.25 -2.10 8.38
N TYR A 80 -22.68 -2.30 7.19
CA TYR A 80 -23.30 -1.87 5.94
C TYR A 80 -24.54 -2.72 5.59
N ALA A 81 -25.67 -2.06 5.33
CA ALA A 81 -26.93 -2.72 4.99
C ALA A 81 -26.97 -3.32 3.58
N HIS A 82 -26.15 -2.79 2.67
CA HIS A 82 -26.10 -3.18 1.26
C HIS A 82 -24.70 -3.64 0.88
N PRO A 83 -24.58 -4.65 0.00
CA PRO A 83 -23.28 -5.11 -0.46
C PRO A 83 -22.59 -4.06 -1.34
N PHE A 84 -21.26 -4.20 -1.47
CA PHE A 84 -20.44 -3.46 -2.40
C PHE A 84 -20.20 -4.26 -3.68
N ASP A 85 -19.95 -3.56 -4.78
CA ASP A 85 -19.50 -4.17 -6.03
C ASP A 85 -17.97 -4.23 -6.08
N TYR A 86 -17.31 -3.31 -5.39
CA TYR A 86 -15.87 -3.21 -5.34
C TYR A 86 -15.40 -2.73 -3.96
N ILE A 87 -14.44 -3.45 -3.39
CA ILE A 87 -13.75 -3.07 -2.16
C ILE A 87 -12.26 -2.97 -2.49
N HIS A 88 -11.66 -1.84 -2.16
CA HIS A 88 -10.27 -1.53 -2.42
C HIS A 88 -9.55 -1.22 -1.11
N GLY A 89 -8.26 -1.53 -1.03
CA GLY A 89 -7.37 -1.01 0.00
C GLY A 89 -5.96 -0.83 -0.54
N ARG A 90 -5.29 0.25 -0.16
CA ARG A 90 -3.93 0.56 -0.61
C ARG A 90 -3.01 0.96 0.55
N GLU A 91 -1.81 0.39 0.56
CA GLU A 91 -0.77 0.67 1.58
C GLU A 91 -1.25 0.40 3.03
N LEU A 92 -2.06 -0.64 3.20
CA LEU A 92 -2.55 -1.07 4.52
C LEU A 92 -1.69 -2.17 5.16
N ALA A 93 -0.58 -2.57 4.52
CA ALA A 93 0.35 -3.53 5.09
C ALA A 93 0.98 -2.96 6.37
N GLY A 94 0.84 -3.69 7.48
CA GLY A 94 1.23 -3.22 8.81
C GLY A 94 0.13 -2.49 9.59
N SER A 95 -0.98 -2.11 8.93
CA SER A 95 -2.20 -1.64 9.62
C SER A 95 -3.17 -2.78 9.91
N ILE A 96 -3.11 -3.86 9.12
CA ILE A 96 -3.98 -5.04 9.24
C ILE A 96 -3.41 -6.04 10.26
N ASN A 97 -4.20 -6.42 11.26
CA ASN A 97 -3.87 -7.46 12.24
C ASN A 97 -4.12 -8.87 11.69
N ASP A 98 -5.29 -9.09 11.08
CA ASP A 98 -5.70 -10.41 10.56
C ASP A 98 -6.25 -10.26 9.13
N PHE A 99 -5.38 -10.48 8.15
CA PHE A 99 -5.74 -10.37 6.75
C PHE A 99 -6.75 -11.46 6.32
N SER A 100 -6.70 -12.65 6.93
CA SER A 100 -7.66 -13.72 6.65
C SER A 100 -9.06 -13.36 7.13
N ARG A 101 -9.20 -12.74 8.30
CA ARG A 101 -10.47 -12.17 8.77
C ARG A 101 -10.93 -11.05 7.84
N LEU A 102 -10.05 -10.13 7.45
CA LEU A 102 -10.39 -9.05 6.53
C LEU A 102 -10.91 -9.60 5.19
N CYS A 103 -10.28 -10.63 4.63
CA CYS A 103 -10.76 -11.28 3.42
C CYS A 103 -12.17 -11.85 3.59
N LYS A 104 -12.46 -12.54 4.71
CA LYS A 104 -13.80 -13.08 4.99
C LYS A 104 -14.84 -11.97 5.12
N GLN A 105 -14.50 -10.88 5.79
CA GLN A 105 -15.36 -9.72 5.95
C GLN A 105 -15.61 -9.01 4.61
N ALA A 106 -14.57 -8.81 3.79
CA ALA A 106 -14.73 -8.29 2.42
C ALA A 106 -15.63 -9.19 1.58
N TYR A 107 -15.42 -10.51 1.65
CA TYR A 107 -16.23 -11.49 0.92
C TYR A 107 -17.71 -11.44 1.32
N SER A 108 -18.03 -11.33 2.62
CA SER A 108 -19.42 -11.29 3.07
C SER A 108 -20.14 -10.01 2.64
N HIS A 109 -19.42 -8.91 2.49
CA HIS A 109 -19.97 -7.61 2.11
C HIS A 109 -19.92 -7.31 0.60
N LEU A 110 -19.38 -8.22 -0.22
CA LEU A 110 -19.45 -8.09 -1.67
C LEU A 110 -20.74 -8.70 -2.22
N GLY A 111 -21.27 -8.08 -3.28
CA GLY A 111 -22.31 -8.67 -4.12
C GLY A 111 -21.75 -9.80 -5.00
N PRO A 112 -22.61 -10.69 -5.54
CA PRO A 112 -22.16 -11.67 -6.52
C PRO A 112 -21.44 -11.01 -7.70
N GLY A 113 -20.29 -11.55 -8.08
CA GLY A 113 -19.44 -10.98 -9.13
C GLY A 113 -18.56 -9.80 -8.70
N GLY A 114 -18.69 -9.28 -7.48
CA GLY A 114 -17.90 -8.15 -6.96
C GLY A 114 -16.44 -8.49 -6.68
N PHE A 115 -15.60 -7.47 -6.52
CA PHE A 115 -14.14 -7.61 -6.40
C PHE A 115 -13.60 -7.06 -5.08
N PHE A 116 -12.62 -7.75 -4.51
CA PHE A 116 -11.77 -7.22 -3.45
C PHE A 116 -10.35 -7.06 -3.99
N GLU A 117 -9.81 -5.85 -3.96
CA GLU A 117 -8.47 -5.53 -4.43
C GLU A 117 -7.63 -4.88 -3.33
N MET A 118 -6.39 -5.34 -3.21
CA MET A 118 -5.39 -4.85 -2.28
C MET A 118 -4.11 -4.52 -3.03
N GLN A 119 -3.56 -3.34 -2.75
CA GLN A 119 -2.33 -2.86 -3.36
C GLN A 119 -1.34 -2.43 -2.27
N SER A 120 -0.12 -2.96 -2.28
CA SER A 120 0.87 -2.54 -1.28
C SER A 120 2.31 -2.81 -1.73
N PHE A 121 3.21 -1.91 -1.39
CA PHE A 121 4.63 -2.21 -1.38
C PHE A 121 4.99 -3.14 -0.22
N THR A 122 5.93 -4.05 -0.47
CA THR A 122 6.65 -4.75 0.60
C THR A 122 7.53 -3.77 1.37
N VAL A 123 7.61 -3.93 2.69
CA VAL A 123 8.67 -3.27 3.50
C VAL A 123 9.95 -4.09 3.41
N ASP A 124 10.53 -4.07 2.21
CA ASP A 124 11.77 -4.74 1.84
C ASP A 124 12.39 -4.04 0.62
N ILE A 125 13.65 -4.33 0.36
CA ILE A 125 14.43 -3.79 -0.75
C ILE A 125 15.11 -4.93 -1.51
N PHE A 126 15.16 -4.82 -2.82
CA PHE A 126 15.66 -5.88 -3.68
C PHE A 126 16.64 -5.32 -4.71
N SER A 127 17.57 -6.15 -5.17
CA SER A 127 18.42 -5.88 -6.34
C SER A 127 18.63 -7.19 -7.09
N ASP A 128 18.76 -7.12 -8.42
CA ASP A 128 18.95 -8.34 -9.24
C ASP A 128 20.42 -8.65 -9.54
N ASP A 129 21.34 -7.74 -9.23
CA ASP A 129 22.75 -7.78 -9.64
C ASP A 129 23.73 -7.76 -8.45
N GLY A 130 23.22 -7.87 -7.22
CA GLY A 130 24.03 -7.81 -6.00
C GLY A 130 24.50 -6.41 -5.61
N SER A 131 24.09 -5.37 -6.33
CA SER A 131 24.47 -3.98 -6.02
C SER A 131 24.01 -3.51 -4.63
N ILE A 132 23.01 -4.18 -4.04
CA ILE A 132 22.55 -3.92 -2.68
C ILE A 132 23.64 -4.12 -1.61
N GLU A 133 24.70 -4.89 -1.89
CA GLU A 133 25.84 -5.03 -0.98
C GLU A 133 26.60 -3.71 -0.77
N LYS A 134 26.43 -2.73 -1.67
CA LYS A 134 26.95 -1.36 -1.50
C LYS A 134 26.04 -0.46 -0.64
N ALA A 135 24.92 -0.99 -0.12
CA ALA A 135 23.97 -0.28 0.72
C ALA A 135 23.74 -0.97 2.08
N PRO A 136 24.79 -1.17 2.90
CA PRO A 136 24.69 -1.89 4.17
C PRO A 136 23.73 -1.24 5.18
N TYR A 137 23.61 0.09 5.21
CA TYR A 137 22.72 0.77 6.15
C TYR A 137 21.24 0.63 5.76
N THR A 138 20.95 0.58 4.47
CA THR A 138 19.61 0.29 3.95
C THR A 138 19.20 -1.14 4.27
N LYS A 139 20.13 -2.11 4.13
CA LYS A 139 19.91 -3.49 4.58
C LYS A 139 19.67 -3.57 6.10
N GLN A 140 20.46 -2.84 6.89
CA GLN A 140 20.29 -2.75 8.34
C GLN A 140 18.92 -2.16 8.71
N LEU A 141 18.50 -1.08 8.05
CA LEU A 141 17.21 -0.45 8.27
C LEU A 141 16.08 -1.45 8.04
N VAL A 142 16.08 -2.16 6.92
CA VAL A 142 15.02 -3.14 6.62
C VAL A 142 14.98 -4.26 7.67
N ALA A 143 16.14 -4.77 8.09
CA ALA A 143 16.20 -5.77 9.17
C ALA A 143 15.60 -5.23 10.49
N LEU A 144 15.90 -3.99 10.86
CA LEU A 144 15.36 -3.34 12.06
C LEU A 144 13.84 -3.11 11.96
N LEU A 145 13.33 -2.72 10.79
CA LEU A 145 11.89 -2.56 10.57
C LEU A 145 11.16 -3.90 10.66
N GLN A 146 11.73 -4.97 10.12
CA GLN A 146 11.20 -6.32 10.25
C GLN A 146 11.19 -6.78 11.72
N GLU A 147 12.28 -6.58 12.46
CA GLU A 147 12.35 -6.88 13.89
C GLU A 147 11.30 -6.10 14.70
N ALA A 148 11.20 -4.78 14.48
CA ALA A 148 10.25 -3.93 15.17
C ALA A 148 8.80 -4.34 14.88
N SER A 149 8.46 -4.61 13.60
CA SER A 149 7.11 -5.01 13.20
C SER A 149 6.71 -6.37 13.79
N ALA A 150 7.64 -7.34 13.84
CA ALA A 150 7.42 -8.62 14.49
C ALA A 150 7.18 -8.47 16.00
N LYS A 151 7.97 -7.63 16.68
CA LYS A 151 7.80 -7.35 18.12
C LYS A 151 6.50 -6.60 18.44
N PHE A 152 6.04 -5.75 17.52
CA PHE A 152 4.77 -5.05 17.64
C PHE A 152 3.55 -5.96 17.37
N GLY A 153 3.74 -7.09 16.69
CA GLY A 153 2.69 -8.06 16.39
C GLY A 153 1.96 -7.84 15.05
N LYS A 154 2.44 -6.93 14.20
CA LYS A 154 1.90 -6.66 12.86
C LYS A 154 3.02 -6.81 11.81
N PRO A 155 3.38 -8.03 11.39
CA PRO A 155 4.48 -8.25 10.45
C PRO A 155 4.18 -7.57 9.10
N MET A 156 5.13 -6.79 8.59
CA MET A 156 4.97 -6.03 7.33
C MET A 156 5.42 -6.82 6.09
N ASN A 157 5.83 -8.08 6.24
CA ASN A 157 6.34 -8.97 5.20
C ASN A 157 5.35 -10.11 4.82
N SER A 158 4.05 -9.90 4.99
CA SER A 158 3.03 -10.93 4.76
C SER A 158 2.39 -10.90 3.37
N LEU A 159 2.79 -10.01 2.46
CA LEU A 159 2.07 -9.80 1.19
C LEU A 159 1.99 -11.07 0.33
N ASP A 160 3.00 -11.95 0.39
CA ASP A 160 3.00 -13.22 -0.31
C ASP A 160 1.90 -14.19 0.17
N THR A 161 1.35 -14.00 1.38
CA THR A 161 0.29 -14.85 1.93
C THR A 161 -1.12 -14.38 1.53
N TRP A 162 -1.24 -13.14 1.08
CA TRP A 162 -2.53 -12.51 0.79
C TRP A 162 -3.34 -13.23 -0.30
N PRO A 163 -2.75 -13.69 -1.42
CA PRO A 163 -3.51 -14.43 -2.43
C PRO A 163 -4.10 -15.74 -1.90
N THR A 164 -3.37 -16.43 -1.02
CA THR A 164 -3.86 -17.66 -0.38
C THR A 164 -5.01 -17.35 0.57
N ALA A 165 -4.88 -16.31 1.40
CA ALA A 165 -5.94 -15.87 2.30
C ALA A 165 -7.23 -15.47 1.56
N MET A 166 -7.12 -14.84 0.38
CA MET A 166 -8.28 -14.57 -0.48
C MET A 166 -8.94 -15.86 -0.96
N LYS A 167 -8.16 -16.84 -1.46
CA LYS A 167 -8.71 -18.14 -1.89
C LYS A 167 -9.41 -18.86 -0.74
N ASP A 168 -8.80 -18.88 0.44
CA ASP A 168 -9.35 -19.52 1.63
C ASP A 168 -10.65 -18.85 2.12
N ALA A 169 -10.83 -17.56 1.85
CA ALA A 169 -12.07 -16.82 2.13
C ALA A 169 -13.18 -17.08 1.11
N GLY A 170 -12.88 -17.77 -0.01
CA GLY A 170 -13.85 -18.14 -1.05
C GLY A 170 -13.81 -17.29 -2.31
N PHE A 171 -12.83 -16.38 -2.45
CA PHE A 171 -12.65 -15.63 -3.70
C PHE A 171 -12.16 -16.55 -4.83
N THR A 172 -12.73 -16.35 -6.02
CA THR A 172 -12.32 -16.98 -7.28
C THR A 172 -11.46 -16.01 -8.10
N ASP A 173 -10.84 -16.50 -9.17
CA ASP A 173 -10.05 -15.70 -10.11
C ASP A 173 -8.99 -14.82 -9.43
N VAL A 174 -8.37 -15.34 -8.36
CA VAL A 174 -7.39 -14.58 -7.58
C VAL A 174 -6.13 -14.33 -8.41
N VAL A 175 -5.86 -13.06 -8.67
CA VAL A 175 -4.68 -12.59 -9.40
C VAL A 175 -3.72 -11.89 -8.43
N CYS A 176 -2.44 -12.18 -8.58
CA CYS A 176 -1.35 -11.49 -7.87
C CYS A 176 -0.29 -11.07 -8.88
N LYS A 177 -0.21 -9.76 -9.16
CA LYS A 177 0.81 -9.17 -10.03
C LYS A 177 1.84 -8.46 -9.16
N ILE A 178 3.11 -8.81 -9.36
CA ILE A 178 4.24 -8.16 -8.68
C ILE A 178 4.93 -7.24 -9.67
N VAL A 179 5.01 -5.95 -9.35
CA VAL A 179 5.67 -4.92 -10.17
C VAL A 179 6.90 -4.41 -9.44
N LYS A 180 8.03 -4.30 -10.14
CA LYS A 180 9.24 -3.68 -9.59
C LYS A 180 9.16 -2.17 -9.77
N ALA A 181 9.40 -1.41 -8.71
CA ALA A 181 9.51 0.04 -8.76
C ALA A 181 10.91 0.47 -8.28
N PRO A 182 11.74 1.06 -9.15
CA PRO A 182 13.06 1.55 -8.77
C PRO A 182 12.97 2.50 -7.58
N ALA A 183 13.81 2.29 -6.58
CA ALA A 183 13.85 3.15 -5.39
C ALA A 183 14.61 4.47 -5.65
N SER A 184 15.37 4.54 -6.75
CA SER A 184 16.08 5.74 -7.22
C SER A 184 16.19 5.76 -8.74
N PRO A 185 16.57 6.88 -9.40
CA PRO A 185 16.50 7.03 -10.85
C PRO A 185 17.66 6.34 -11.62
N TRP A 186 18.06 5.14 -11.19
CA TRP A 186 19.13 4.36 -11.78
C TRP A 186 18.71 3.63 -13.07
N ALA A 187 17.41 3.36 -13.25
CA ALA A 187 16.92 2.65 -14.42
C ALA A 187 17.20 3.40 -15.72
N LYS A 188 17.49 2.66 -16.81
CA LYS A 188 17.75 3.25 -18.14
C LYS A 188 16.47 3.73 -18.82
N ASP A 189 15.41 2.92 -18.71
CA ASP A 189 14.08 3.24 -19.24
C ASP A 189 13.55 4.56 -18.66
N SER A 190 12.93 5.40 -19.50
CA SER A 190 12.51 6.75 -19.11
C SER A 190 11.42 6.74 -18.05
N LYS A 191 10.41 5.87 -18.21
CA LYS A 191 9.30 5.72 -17.26
C LYS A 191 9.81 5.19 -15.92
N GLN A 192 10.63 4.15 -15.92
CA GLN A 192 11.23 3.59 -14.71
C GLN A 192 12.15 4.58 -14.00
N LYS A 193 12.90 5.39 -14.77
CA LYS A 193 13.73 6.46 -14.22
C LYS A 193 12.88 7.53 -13.54
N GLU A 194 11.77 7.92 -14.14
CA GLU A 194 10.82 8.88 -13.56
C GLU A 194 10.17 8.35 -12.28
N ILE A 195 9.69 7.11 -12.28
CA ILE A 195 9.24 6.41 -11.08
C ILE A 195 10.30 6.48 -9.98
N GLY A 196 11.55 6.15 -10.32
CA GLY A 196 12.68 6.21 -9.39
C GLY A 196 12.96 7.60 -8.83
N ARG A 197 12.73 8.69 -9.59
CA ARG A 197 12.87 10.06 -9.07
C ARG A 197 11.85 10.36 -7.99
N PHE A 198 10.58 10.08 -8.27
CA PHE A 198 9.51 10.34 -7.31
C PHE A 198 9.62 9.40 -6.11
N PHE A 199 9.99 8.13 -6.32
CA PHE A 199 10.12 7.18 -5.22
C PHE A 199 11.31 7.49 -4.31
N GLN A 200 12.42 8.00 -4.87
CA GLN A 200 13.52 8.53 -4.07
C GLN A 200 13.07 9.68 -3.16
N VAL A 201 12.33 10.65 -3.69
CA VAL A 201 11.80 11.77 -2.89
C VAL A 201 10.83 11.27 -1.82
N HIS A 202 9.95 10.32 -2.16
CA HIS A 202 9.04 9.71 -1.19
C HIS A 202 9.79 9.03 -0.04
N GLN A 203 10.85 8.29 -0.34
CA GLN A 203 11.68 7.63 0.68
C GLN A 203 12.44 8.62 1.57
N VAL A 204 12.90 9.75 1.02
CA VAL A 204 13.53 10.81 1.82
C VAL A 204 12.62 11.31 2.94
N HIS A 205 11.31 11.40 2.68
CA HIS A 205 10.33 11.83 3.68
C HIS A 205 9.83 10.69 4.58
N SER A 206 9.66 9.48 4.04
CA SER A 206 9.05 8.37 4.77
C SER A 206 10.03 7.62 5.68
N VAL A 207 11.30 7.45 5.30
CA VAL A 207 12.30 6.74 6.11
C VAL A 207 12.42 7.34 7.52
N PRO A 208 12.63 8.65 7.70
CA PRO A 208 12.69 9.24 9.04
C PRO A 208 11.39 9.08 9.84
N ALA A 209 10.23 9.07 9.19
CA ALA A 209 8.95 8.90 9.87
C ALA A 209 8.81 7.50 10.47
N TYR A 210 9.11 6.45 9.67
CA TYR A 210 9.07 5.07 10.13
C TYR A 210 10.13 4.77 11.19
N THR A 211 11.37 5.20 10.97
CA THR A 211 12.46 4.95 11.93
C THR A 211 12.19 5.61 13.27
N ASN A 212 11.76 6.87 13.27
CA ASN A 212 11.44 7.56 14.52
C ASN A 212 10.29 6.90 15.29
N ALA A 213 9.28 6.35 14.62
CA ALA A 213 8.19 5.67 15.30
C ALA A 213 8.59 4.29 15.80
N LEU A 214 9.09 3.43 14.92
CA LEU A 214 9.32 2.01 15.22
C LEU A 214 10.60 1.78 16.04
N LEU A 215 11.72 2.38 15.64
CA LEU A 215 13.00 2.10 16.30
C LEU A 215 13.05 2.73 17.69
N SER A 216 12.47 3.91 17.88
CA SER A 216 12.41 4.51 19.22
C SER A 216 11.41 3.81 20.13
N ARG A 217 10.14 3.65 19.71
CA ARG A 217 9.07 3.16 20.60
C ARG A 217 9.10 1.65 20.82
N VAL A 218 9.61 0.88 19.86
CA VAL A 218 9.57 -0.60 19.91
C VAL A 218 10.95 -1.19 20.22
N LEU A 219 12.00 -0.66 19.60
CA LEU A 219 13.38 -1.15 19.78
C LEU A 219 14.18 -0.35 20.81
N GLY A 220 13.68 0.79 21.28
CA GLY A 220 14.34 1.59 22.33
C GLY A 220 15.57 2.36 21.87
N TRP A 221 15.76 2.54 20.56
CA TRP A 221 16.86 3.32 20.00
C TRP A 221 16.76 4.78 20.40
N ASN A 222 17.90 5.41 20.68
CA ASN A 222 17.92 6.84 20.96
C ASN A 222 17.88 7.65 19.66
N ARG A 223 17.54 8.94 19.78
CA ARG A 223 17.35 9.82 18.62
C ARG A 223 18.63 9.99 17.79
N THR A 224 19.79 10.07 18.45
CA THR A 224 21.08 10.24 17.77
C THR A 224 21.43 9.02 16.92
N GLU A 225 21.22 7.81 17.43
CA GLU A 225 21.43 6.57 16.66
C GLU A 225 20.51 6.50 15.44
N ILE A 226 19.23 6.87 15.61
CA ILE A 226 18.25 6.91 14.52
C ILE A 226 18.65 7.93 13.45
N ASP A 227 19.06 9.13 13.85
CA ASP A 227 19.47 10.19 12.92
C ASP A 227 20.73 9.80 12.14
N ILE A 228 21.70 9.13 12.77
CA ILE A 228 22.90 8.58 12.10
C ILE A 228 22.53 7.51 11.07
N LEU A 229 21.67 6.55 11.45
CA LEU A 229 21.18 5.52 10.51
C LEU A 229 20.47 6.16 9.33
N ASN A 230 19.53 7.08 9.57
CA ASN A 230 18.79 7.79 8.53
C ASN A 230 19.75 8.55 7.61
N MET A 231 20.76 9.25 8.13
CA MET A 231 21.75 9.95 7.32
C MET A 231 22.43 9.01 6.31
N HIS A 232 22.90 7.85 6.76
CA HIS A 232 23.56 6.88 5.88
C HIS A 232 22.60 6.27 4.86
N VAL A 233 21.39 5.88 5.27
CA VAL A 233 20.36 5.35 4.34
C VAL A 233 20.03 6.37 3.26
N LEU A 234 19.86 7.65 3.62
CA LEU A 234 19.56 8.71 2.65
C LEU A 234 20.73 9.02 1.72
N GLN A 235 21.97 8.76 2.13
CA GLN A 235 23.14 8.82 1.25
C GLN A 235 23.16 7.65 0.26
N GLU A 236 22.94 6.42 0.75
CA GLU A 236 22.88 5.21 -0.08
C GLU A 236 21.75 5.29 -1.12
N LEU A 237 20.59 5.85 -0.75
CA LEU A 237 19.47 6.07 -1.67
C LEU A 237 19.83 6.97 -2.87
N LYS A 238 20.83 7.85 -2.72
CA LYS A 238 21.34 8.71 -3.79
C LYS A 238 22.39 8.02 -4.66
N ASN A 239 22.93 6.89 -4.23
CA ASN A 239 23.93 6.15 -4.99
C ASN A 239 23.25 5.39 -6.14
N LEU A 240 23.43 5.87 -7.37
CA LEU A 240 22.84 5.26 -8.57
C LEU A 240 23.56 3.98 -9.02
N GLU A 241 24.69 3.62 -8.40
CA GLU A 241 25.29 2.29 -8.58
C GLU A 241 24.56 1.20 -7.79
N VAL A 242 23.63 1.57 -6.90
CA VAL A 242 22.76 0.66 -6.16
C VAL A 242 21.44 0.56 -6.91
N HIS A 243 21.25 -0.55 -7.64
CA HIS A 243 20.06 -0.81 -8.44
C HIS A 243 18.91 -1.37 -7.60
N GLN A 244 18.62 -0.71 -6.48
CA GLN A 244 17.59 -1.15 -5.54
C GLN A 244 16.19 -0.81 -6.03
N TYR A 245 15.23 -1.70 -5.78
CA TYR A 245 13.83 -1.53 -6.10
C TYR A 245 12.93 -2.09 -5.00
N GLY A 246 11.72 -1.53 -4.88
CA GLY A 246 10.63 -2.10 -4.10
C GLY A 246 9.77 -3.02 -4.96
N LYS A 247 9.09 -3.99 -4.33
CA LYS A 247 8.06 -4.81 -4.98
C LYS A 247 6.68 -4.32 -4.58
N LEU A 248 5.91 -3.92 -5.58
CA LEU A 248 4.50 -3.60 -5.45
C LEU A 248 3.67 -4.85 -5.74
N TYR A 249 2.86 -5.28 -4.77
CA TYR A 249 1.88 -6.34 -4.93
C TYR A 249 0.54 -5.72 -5.29
N LEU A 250 -0.03 -6.18 -6.39
CA LEU A 250 -1.36 -5.83 -6.86
C LEU A 250 -2.18 -7.11 -6.88
N ILE A 251 -3.12 -7.24 -5.96
CA ILE A 251 -3.81 -8.49 -5.68
C ILE A 251 -5.31 -8.24 -5.72
N TYR A 252 -6.05 -9.01 -6.50
CA TYR A 252 -7.51 -9.02 -6.40
C TYR A 252 -8.07 -10.43 -6.39
N GLY A 253 -9.26 -10.56 -5.83
CA GLY A 253 -10.12 -11.74 -5.91
C GLY A 253 -11.54 -11.36 -6.23
N ARG A 254 -12.27 -12.24 -6.90
CA ARG A 254 -13.67 -12.05 -7.28
C ARG A 254 -14.59 -12.92 -6.42
N LYS A 255 -15.73 -12.38 -5.99
CA LYS A 255 -16.81 -13.19 -5.43
C LYS A 255 -17.57 -13.86 -6.58
N ALA A 256 -17.83 -15.16 -6.47
CA ALA A 256 -18.57 -15.89 -7.49
C ALA A 256 -19.96 -15.26 -7.76
N LEU A 257 -20.47 -15.48 -8.98
CA LEU A 257 -21.80 -15.05 -9.43
C LEU A 257 -22.93 -15.81 -8.71
#